data_AF-A0A674BN81-F1
#
_entry.id   AF-A0A674BN81-F1
#
_cell.length_a   1.000
_cell.length_b   1.000
_cell.length_c   1.000
_cell.angle_alpha   90.00
_cell.angle_beta   90.00
_cell.angle_gamma   90.00
#
_symmetry.space_group_name_H-M   'P 1'
#
loop_
_entity.id
_entity.type
_entity.pdbx_description
1 polymer ?
#
loop_
_entity_poly.entity_id
_entity_poly.type
_entity_poly.pdbx_seq_one_letter_code
_entity_poly.pdbx_strand_id
1 'polypeptide(L)'
;MLAQAQEVFFLKATSDKMKDAIIAKLANQAADFYSDAFKQCQYKENLPKEVLPVLAAKHCIMQANAELHQSILAKQKKHFGEEIARLSIA
;
A
#
# COMPACT_ATOMS: atom_id res chain seq x y z
N MET A 1 14.00 5.55 0.09
CA MET A 1 13.76 6.37 1.30
C MET A 1 12.42 7.11 1.27
N LEU A 2 11.98 7.68 0.14
CA LEU A 2 10.65 8.31 0.03
C LEU A 2 9.49 7.34 0.34
N ALA A 3 9.55 6.10 -0.17
CA ALA A 3 8.52 5.07 0.08
C ALA A 3 8.31 4.78 1.59
N GLN A 4 9.41 4.66 2.35
CA GLN A 4 9.35 4.44 3.79
C GLN A 4 8.80 5.66 4.54
N ALA A 5 9.12 6.88 4.10
CA ALA A 5 8.52 8.08 4.68
C ALA A 5 7.00 8.08 4.50
N GLN A 6 6.52 7.72 3.31
CA GLN A 6 5.08 7.59 3.04
C GLN A 6 4.43 6.47 3.89
N GLU A 7 5.11 5.34 4.08
CA GLU A 7 4.66 4.26 4.96
C GLU A 7 4.50 4.73 6.41
N VAL A 8 5.41 5.58 6.92
CA VAL A 8 5.29 6.15 8.27
C VAL A 8 4.05 7.05 8.38
N PHE A 9 3.74 7.85 7.36
CA PHE A 9 2.51 8.65 7.34
C PHE A 9 1.25 7.78 7.27
N PHE A 10 1.28 6.69 6.51
CA PHE A 10 0.22 5.69 6.51
C PHE A 10 0.02 5.11 7.93
N LEU A 11 1.08 4.64 8.58
CA LEU A 11 1.02 4.09 9.95
C LEU A 11 0.48 5.12 10.95
N LYS A 12 0.90 6.38 10.83
CA LYS A 12 0.39 7.47 11.66
C LYS A 12 -1.11 7.70 11.43
N ALA A 13 -1.55 7.77 10.18
CA ALA A 13 -2.97 7.95 9.85
C ALA A 13 -3.84 6.79 10.36
N THR A 14 -3.32 5.56 10.30
CA THR A 14 -3.97 4.37 10.86
C THR A 14 -4.03 4.43 12.39
N SER A 15 -2.94 4.82 13.05
CA SER A 15 -2.88 5.01 14.50
C SER A 15 -3.86 6.10 14.98
N ASP A 16 -4.01 7.17 14.19
CA ASP A 16 -4.92 8.28 14.50
C ASP A 16 -6.37 7.98 14.13
N LYS A 17 -6.66 6.77 13.61
CA LYS A 17 -7.99 6.34 13.16
C LYS A 17 -8.62 7.34 12.18
N MET A 18 -7.82 7.84 11.25
CA MET A 18 -8.30 8.72 10.19
C MET A 18 -9.32 8.00 9.30
N LYS A 19 -10.03 8.76 8.46
CA LYS A 19 -11.01 8.20 7.51
C LYS A 19 -10.33 7.18 6.59
N ASP A 20 -10.97 6.04 6.36
CA ASP A 20 -10.48 4.98 5.45
C ASP A 20 -10.13 5.50 4.06
N ALA A 21 -10.89 6.49 3.56
CA ALA A 21 -10.60 7.16 2.29
C ALA A 21 -9.21 7.80 2.21
N ILE A 22 -8.70 8.32 3.33
CA ILE A 22 -7.38 8.94 3.41
C ILE A 22 -6.32 7.84 3.56
N ILE A 23 -6.57 6.87 4.45
CA ILE A 23 -5.65 5.76 4.70
C ILE A 23 -5.42 4.95 3.41
N ALA A 24 -6.48 4.66 2.65
CA ALA A 24 -6.40 3.98 1.36
C ALA A 24 -5.51 4.73 0.36
N LYS A 25 -5.65 6.06 0.27
CA LYS A 25 -4.82 6.89 -0.62
C LYS A 25 -3.36 6.93 -0.17
N LEU A 26 -3.10 7.02 1.12
CA LEU A 26 -1.73 7.02 1.66
C LEU A 26 -1.04 5.68 1.39
N ALA A 27 -1.74 4.57 1.59
CA ALA A 27 -1.26 3.22 1.30
C ALA A 27 -1.01 3.04 -0.21
N ASN A 28 -1.92 3.49 -1.07
CA ASN A 28 -1.75 3.37 -2.52
C ASN A 28 -0.52 4.17 -3.01
N GLN A 29 -0.33 5.38 -2.49
CA GLN A 29 0.85 6.20 -2.81
C GLN A 29 2.15 5.53 -2.33
N ALA A 30 2.13 4.87 -1.17
CA ALA A 30 3.28 4.10 -0.69
C ALA A 30 3.57 2.90 -1.60
N ALA A 31 2.53 2.20 -2.06
CA ALA A 31 2.65 1.07 -3.00
C ALA A 31 3.31 1.52 -4.32
N ASP A 32 2.90 2.66 -4.87
CA ASP A 32 3.51 3.23 -6.08
C ASP A 32 5.00 3.54 -5.88
N PHE A 33 5.35 4.20 -4.76
CA PHE A 33 6.76 4.47 -4.44
C PHE A 33 7.59 3.20 -4.24
N TYR A 34 7.01 2.14 -3.65
CA TYR A 34 7.69 0.85 -3.54
C TYR A 34 7.85 0.15 -4.89
N SER A 35 6.86 0.25 -5.78
CA SER A 35 6.94 -0.30 -7.14
C SER A 35 8.05 0.37 -7.95
N ASP A 36 8.13 1.70 -7.90
CA ASP A 36 9.16 2.46 -8.61
C ASP A 36 10.55 2.19 -8.03
N ALA A 37 10.67 2.11 -6.70
CA ALA A 37 11.91 1.71 -6.06
C ALA A 37 12.34 0.29 -6.48
N PHE A 38 11.41 -0.67 -6.55
CA PHE A 38 11.68 -2.02 -6.98
C PHE A 38 12.21 -2.06 -8.43
N LYS A 39 11.51 -1.39 -9.37
CA LYS A 39 11.94 -1.30 -10.77
C LYS A 39 13.34 -0.69 -10.93
N GLN A 40 13.65 0.35 -10.15
CA GLN A 40 14.98 0.98 -10.18
C GLN A 40 16.08 0.10 -9.57
N CYS A 41 15.74 -0.76 -8.60
CA CYS A 41 16.67 -1.67 -7.96
C CYS A 41 16.89 -2.96 -8.78
N GLN A 42 15.93 -3.34 -9.63
CA GLN A 42 15.98 -4.58 -10.42
C GLN A 42 17.20 -4.64 -11.35
N TYR A 43 17.69 -3.49 -11.81
CA TYR A 43 18.82 -3.39 -12.74
C TYR A 43 20.15 -3.03 -12.06
N LYS A 44 20.21 -3.02 -10.71
CA LYS A 44 21.41 -2.61 -9.95
C LYS A 44 21.95 -3.76 -9.11
N GLU A 45 23.18 -4.18 -9.40
CA GLU A 45 23.87 -5.28 -8.68
C GLU A 45 24.50 -4.84 -7.33
N ASN A 46 24.59 -3.52 -7.08
CA ASN A 46 25.29 -2.98 -5.91
C ASN A 46 24.44 -2.91 -4.62
N LEU A 47 23.21 -3.41 -4.65
CA LEU A 47 22.31 -3.39 -3.50
C LEU A 47 22.39 -4.70 -2.70
N PRO A 48 22.20 -4.65 -1.37
CA PRO A 48 22.06 -5.86 -0.58
C PRO A 48 20.95 -6.75 -1.13
N LYS A 49 21.19 -8.07 -1.19
CA LYS A 49 20.26 -9.06 -1.76
C LYS A 49 18.87 -9.06 -1.12
N GLU A 50 18.77 -8.50 0.08
CA GLU A 50 17.56 -8.39 0.90
C GLU A 50 16.63 -7.27 0.42
N VAL A 51 17.16 -6.24 -0.27
CA VAL A 51 16.41 -5.03 -0.59
C VAL A 51 15.30 -5.31 -1.61
N LEU A 52 15.59 -6.06 -2.67
CA LEU A 52 14.61 -6.41 -3.71
C LEU A 52 13.38 -7.16 -3.15
N PRO A 53 13.54 -8.28 -2.41
CA PRO A 53 12.38 -8.98 -1.86
C PRO A 53 11.63 -8.13 -0.83
N VAL A 54 12.32 -7.30 -0.04
CA VAL A 54 11.67 -6.38 0.90
C VAL A 54 10.84 -5.31 0.17
N LEU A 55 11.35 -4.74 -0.92
CA LEU A 55 10.61 -3.76 -1.74
C LEU A 55 9.39 -4.39 -2.41
N ALA A 56 9.53 -5.60 -2.96
CA ALA A 56 8.41 -6.33 -3.56
C ALA A 56 7.34 -6.66 -2.52
N ALA A 57 7.74 -7.18 -1.34
CA ALA A 57 6.81 -7.47 -0.26
C ALA A 57 6.10 -6.20 0.23
N LYS A 58 6.82 -5.10 0.43
CA LYS A 58 6.23 -3.82 0.86
C LYS A 58 5.27 -3.24 -0.17
N HIS A 59 5.58 -3.36 -1.45
CA HIS A 59 4.64 -2.98 -2.52
C HIS A 59 3.31 -3.74 -2.39
N CYS A 60 3.36 -5.07 -2.32
CA CYS A 60 2.15 -5.89 -2.18
C CYS A 60 1.39 -5.58 -0.89
N ILE A 61 2.09 -5.46 0.25
CA ILE A 61 1.45 -5.15 1.54
C ILE A 61 0.75 -3.78 1.49
N MET A 62 1.38 -2.76 0.92
CA MET A 62 0.76 -1.43 0.80
C MET A 62 -0.45 -1.44 -0.14
N GLN A 63 -0.39 -2.21 -1.23
CA GLN A 63 -1.51 -2.37 -2.15
C GLN A 63 -2.69 -3.10 -1.48
N ALA A 64 -2.41 -4.16 -0.73
CA ALA A 64 -3.41 -4.87 0.06
C ALA A 64 -4.09 -3.95 1.10
N ASN A 65 -3.31 -3.11 1.80
CA ASN A 65 -3.86 -2.12 2.72
C ASN A 65 -4.74 -1.09 2.00
N ALA A 66 -4.35 -0.65 0.81
CA ALA A 66 -5.16 0.28 0.02
C ALA A 66 -6.52 -0.33 -0.34
N GLU A 67 -6.52 -1.58 -0.84
CA GLU A 67 -7.75 -2.30 -1.21
C GLU A 67 -8.63 -2.61 0.00
N LEU A 68 -8.03 -2.97 1.14
CA LEU A 68 -8.75 -3.21 2.39
C LEU A 68 -9.47 -1.94 2.89
N HIS A 69 -8.80 -0.80 2.95
CA HIS A 69 -9.47 0.44 3.39
C HIS A 69 -10.50 0.93 2.36
N GLN A 70 -10.25 0.68 1.07
CA GLN A 70 -11.20 1.02 0.02
C GLN A 70 -12.45 0.11 0.05
N SER A 71 -12.31 -1.16 0.42
CA SER A 71 -13.44 -2.08 0.60
C SER A 71 -14.34 -1.66 1.76
N ILE A 72 -13.77 -1.17 2.86
CA ILE A 72 -14.52 -0.58 3.99
C ILE A 72 -15.34 0.62 3.52
N LEU A 73 -14.78 1.45 2.64
CA LEU A 73 -15.50 2.58 2.05
C LEU A 73 -16.62 2.14 1.10
N ALA A 74 -16.39 1.10 0.30
CA ALA A 74 -17.42 0.51 -0.56
C ALA A 74 -18.59 -0.06 0.28
N LYS A 75 -18.28 -0.73 1.39
CA LYS A 75 -19.27 -1.21 2.36
C LYS A 75 -20.13 -0.08 2.92
N GLN A 76 -19.51 1.04 3.33
CA GLN A 76 -20.22 2.22 3.84
C GLN A 76 -21.18 2.81 2.81
N LYS A 77 -20.85 2.70 1.52
CA LYS A 77 -21.71 3.10 0.39
C LYS A 77 -22.74 2.04 -0.02
N LYS A 78 -22.80 0.90 0.66
CA LYS A 78 -23.61 -0.28 0.32
C LYS A 78 -23.26 -0.91 -1.04
N HIS A 79 -22.02 -0.71 -1.50
CA HIS A 79 -21.48 -1.34 -2.71
C HIS A 79 -20.86 -2.70 -2.38
N PHE A 80 -21.68 -3.66 -1.96
CA PHE A 80 -21.18 -4.96 -1.47
C PHE A 80 -20.41 -5.78 -2.52
N GLY A 81 -20.77 -5.65 -3.81
CA GLY A 81 -20.02 -6.30 -4.88
C GLY A 81 -18.58 -5.75 -5.02
N GLU A 82 -18.42 -4.44 -4.86
CA GLU A 82 -17.10 -3.79 -4.87
C GLU A 82 -16.29 -4.16 -3.62
N GLU A 83 -16.93 -4.25 -2.45
CA GLU A 83 -16.29 -4.71 -1.20
C GLU A 83 -15.69 -6.12 -1.37
N ILE A 84 -16.46 -7.09 -1.86
CA ILE A 84 -16.00 -8.48 -2.06
C ILE A 84 -14.88 -8.54 -3.10
N ALA A 85 -15.02 -7.81 -4.21
CA ALA A 85 -14.00 -7.78 -5.25
C ALA A 85 -12.66 -7.26 -4.71
N ARG A 86 -12.68 -6.16 -3.94
CA ARG A 86 -11.46 -5.57 -3.35
C ARG A 86 -10.85 -6.47 -2.28
N LEU A 87 -11.66 -7.08 -1.42
CA LEU A 87 -11.19 -8.04 -0.41
C LEU A 87 -10.62 -9.34 -0.99
N SER A 88 -10.97 -9.68 -2.24
CA SER A 88 -10.40 -10.84 -2.93
C SER A 88 -9.03 -10.54 -3.56
N ILE A 89 -8.70 -9.26 -3.73
CA ILE A 89 -7.44 -8.76 -4.30
C ILE A 89 -6.45 -8.36 -3.20
N ALA A 90 -6.97 -7.87 -2.07
CA ALA A 90 -6.20 -7.53 -0.87
C ALA A 90 -5.55 -8.76 -0.23
#